data_AF-A0A7J4IFD6-F1
#
_entry.id   AF-A0A7J4IFD6-F1
#
_cell.length_a   1.000
_cell.length_b   1.000
_cell.length_c   1.000
_cell.angle_alpha   90.00
_cell.angle_beta   90.00
_cell.angle_gamma   90.00
#
_symmetry.space_group_name_H-M   'P 1'
#
loop_
_entity.id
_entity.type
_entity.pdbx_description
1 polymer ?
#
loop_
_entity_poly.entity_id
_entity_poly.type
_entity_poly.pdbx_seq_one_letter_code
_entity_poly.pdbx_strand_id
1 'polypeptide(L)'
;MKLADLPVPTALIERHAAHGITELYPPQAACVEQGLLDGKNLLVAIPTASGKTLVAELAMHRAIAAGGKCLYIVPLRALAAEKYAEFAAGARVGIATGDYDRRDDYLGRNEIVVATSEKVDSLLRNRTPWLAEVTLLVVDEVHLVGSPDRGATLELVIAKLRRLNPSLQLIGLSATIGNPGTLAEWLDAGLVASDWRPVRLRQGVYYRGQIRFHDGCRELDATASKSDDLNLCLDTIAEGGQCLVFVNSRRNAEGFAKRAASAIKSKDPALAEYARRITDLATTELDRTLAACVAR
;
A
#
# COMPACT_ATOMS: atom_id res chain seq x y z
N MET A 1 -16.29 4.52 15.14
CA MET A 1 -16.96 3.20 15.14
C MET A 1 -15.99 2.20 15.74
N LYS A 2 -16.39 1.44 16.78
CA LYS A 2 -15.48 0.51 17.45
C LYS A 2 -15.32 -0.75 16.62
N LEU A 3 -14.09 -1.28 16.59
CA LEU A 3 -13.79 -2.51 15.88
C LEU A 3 -14.52 -3.73 16.50
N ALA A 4 -14.68 -3.71 17.83
CA ALA A 4 -15.37 -4.75 18.60
C ALA A 4 -16.85 -4.95 18.22
N ASP A 5 -17.49 -3.94 17.61
CA ASP A 5 -18.92 -3.98 17.27
C ASP A 5 -19.17 -4.55 15.87
N LEU A 6 -18.10 -4.87 15.10
CA LEU A 6 -18.22 -5.32 13.72
C LEU A 6 -18.46 -6.83 13.63
N PRO A 7 -19.25 -7.30 12.63
CA PRO A 7 -19.51 -8.72 12.39
C PRO A 7 -18.33 -9.42 11.71
N VAL A 8 -17.13 -9.34 12.29
CA VAL A 8 -15.90 -9.99 11.83
C VAL A 8 -15.37 -10.94 12.91
N PRO A 9 -14.52 -11.92 12.57
CA PRO A 9 -14.00 -12.88 13.55
C PRO A 9 -13.31 -12.20 14.74
N THR A 10 -13.59 -12.66 15.96
CA THR A 10 -13.00 -12.11 17.20
C THR A 10 -11.46 -12.12 17.17
N ALA A 11 -10.86 -13.15 16.58
CA ALA A 11 -9.39 -13.24 16.42
C ALA A 11 -8.81 -12.06 15.62
N LEU A 12 -9.54 -11.53 14.62
CA LEU A 12 -9.13 -10.35 13.87
C LEU A 12 -9.16 -9.10 14.76
N ILE A 13 -10.24 -8.95 15.55
CA ILE A 13 -10.43 -7.82 16.47
C ILE A 13 -9.32 -7.80 17.52
N GLU A 14 -9.03 -8.95 18.15
CA GLU A 14 -7.98 -9.09 19.15
C GLU A 14 -6.59 -8.80 18.58
N ARG A 15 -6.31 -9.29 17.36
CA ARG A 15 -5.04 -9.03 16.66
C ARG A 15 -4.84 -7.53 16.43
N HIS A 16 -5.86 -6.82 15.97
CA HIS A 16 -5.75 -5.37 15.75
C HIS A 16 -5.68 -4.59 17.06
N ALA A 17 -6.43 -5.01 18.08
CA ALA A 17 -6.36 -4.40 19.42
C ALA A 17 -4.96 -4.54 20.03
N ALA A 18 -4.26 -5.67 19.82
CA ALA A 18 -2.87 -5.86 20.24
C ALA A 18 -1.89 -4.88 19.57
N HIS A 19 -2.23 -4.36 18.39
CA HIS A 19 -1.47 -3.33 17.68
C HIS A 19 -2.01 -1.90 17.96
N GLY A 20 -2.89 -1.74 18.95
CA GLY A 20 -3.46 -0.45 19.34
C GLY A 20 -4.63 0.03 18.47
N ILE A 21 -5.11 -0.79 17.54
CA ILE A 21 -6.22 -0.45 16.64
C ILE A 21 -7.53 -0.95 17.25
N THR A 22 -8.25 -0.06 17.92
CA THR A 22 -9.52 -0.37 18.61
C THR A 22 -10.73 0.32 17.99
N GLU A 23 -10.50 1.40 17.23
CA GLU A 23 -11.53 2.17 16.54
C GLU A 23 -11.16 2.40 15.09
N LEU A 24 -12.17 2.39 14.23
CA LEU A 24 -12.03 2.72 12.82
C LEU A 24 -11.88 4.22 12.65
N TYR A 25 -10.97 4.61 11.75
CA TYR A 25 -10.90 5.97 11.24
C TYR A 25 -12.19 6.36 10.50
N PRO A 26 -12.51 7.66 10.40
CA PRO A 26 -13.75 8.10 9.75
C PRO A 26 -13.95 7.53 8.34
N PRO A 27 -12.94 7.48 7.44
CA PRO A 27 -13.15 6.89 6.11
C PRO A 27 -13.37 5.38 6.14
N GLN A 28 -12.79 4.68 7.12
CA GLN A 28 -12.97 3.23 7.29
C GLN A 28 -14.38 2.91 7.81
N ALA A 29 -14.88 3.71 8.76
CA ALA A 29 -16.26 3.61 9.24
C ALA A 29 -17.26 3.89 8.11
N ALA A 30 -16.99 4.89 7.26
CA ALA A 30 -17.80 5.17 6.08
C ALA A 30 -17.86 3.98 5.11
N CYS A 31 -16.78 3.20 4.96
CA CYS A 31 -16.82 1.95 4.18
C CYS A 31 -17.82 0.95 4.77
N VAL A 32 -17.81 0.75 6.09
CA VAL A 32 -18.75 -0.15 6.77
C VAL A 32 -20.19 0.31 6.56
N GLU A 33 -20.47 1.61 6.74
CA GLU A 33 -21.79 2.21 6.54
C GLU A 33 -22.28 2.11 5.08
N GLN A 34 -21.36 2.15 4.11
CA GLN A 34 -21.67 1.94 2.69
C GLN A 34 -21.87 0.47 2.31
N GLY A 35 -21.80 -0.47 3.28
CA GLY A 35 -22.10 -1.88 3.09
C GLY A 35 -20.89 -2.75 2.74
N LEU A 36 -19.68 -2.36 3.16
CA LEU A 36 -18.46 -3.17 3.03
C LEU A 36 -18.67 -4.60 3.54
N LEU A 37 -19.39 -4.76 4.66
CA LEU A 37 -19.61 -6.05 5.32
C LEU A 37 -20.92 -6.74 4.90
N ASP A 38 -21.68 -6.11 4.01
CA ASP A 38 -22.97 -6.57 3.48
C ASP A 38 -22.86 -7.12 2.06
N GLY A 39 -21.65 -7.25 1.53
CA GLY A 39 -21.42 -7.76 0.16
C GLY A 39 -21.54 -6.70 -0.94
N LYS A 40 -21.68 -5.41 -0.61
CA LYS A 40 -21.76 -4.35 -1.62
C LYS A 40 -20.40 -4.05 -2.22
N ASN A 41 -20.38 -3.75 -3.52
CA ASN A 41 -19.19 -3.28 -4.21
C ASN A 41 -18.83 -1.87 -3.73
N LEU A 42 -17.55 -1.60 -3.51
CA LEU A 42 -17.09 -0.28 -3.07
C LEU A 42 -15.81 0.15 -3.79
N LEU A 43 -15.76 1.42 -4.16
CA LEU A 43 -14.53 2.12 -4.50
C LEU A 43 -14.12 2.98 -3.31
N VAL A 44 -12.94 2.71 -2.76
CA VAL A 44 -12.36 3.40 -1.61
C VAL A 44 -11.21 4.28 -2.10
N ALA A 45 -11.49 5.55 -2.31
CA ALA A 45 -10.55 6.57 -2.79
C ALA A 45 -10.10 7.45 -1.63
N ILE A 46 -9.14 6.95 -0.84
CA ILE A 46 -8.64 7.61 0.38
C ILE A 46 -7.09 7.62 0.40
N PRO A 47 -6.45 8.55 1.11
CA PRO A 47 -4.99 8.57 1.27
C PRO A 47 -4.45 7.25 1.83
N THR A 48 -3.23 6.88 1.43
CA THR A 48 -2.57 5.63 1.87
C THR A 48 -2.46 5.52 3.40
N ALA A 49 -2.23 6.63 4.08
CA ALA A 49 -2.15 6.68 5.55
C ALA A 49 -3.49 6.42 6.27
N SER A 50 -4.61 6.40 5.54
CA SER A 50 -5.96 6.27 6.11
C SER A 50 -6.40 4.83 6.29
N GLY A 51 -5.49 3.87 6.07
CA GLY A 51 -5.66 2.46 6.41
C GLY A 51 -6.55 1.68 5.45
N LYS A 52 -6.28 1.79 4.14
CA LYS A 52 -6.93 0.97 3.07
C LYS A 52 -6.79 -0.53 3.32
N THR A 53 -5.65 -0.97 3.86
CA THR A 53 -5.41 -2.39 4.12
C THR A 53 -6.36 -2.95 5.18
N LEU A 54 -6.64 -2.21 6.27
CA LEU A 54 -7.63 -2.64 7.26
C LEU A 54 -9.03 -2.80 6.63
N VAL A 55 -9.43 -1.90 5.73
CA VAL A 55 -10.72 -2.03 5.00
C VAL A 55 -10.77 -3.34 4.22
N ALA A 56 -9.70 -3.69 3.52
CA ALA A 56 -9.61 -4.95 2.79
C ALA A 56 -9.64 -6.17 3.72
N GLU A 57 -8.92 -6.14 4.83
CA GLU A 57 -8.91 -7.22 5.82
C GLU A 57 -10.29 -7.47 6.40
N LEU A 58 -11.02 -6.41 6.77
CA LEU A 58 -12.39 -6.53 7.28
C LEU A 58 -13.30 -7.21 6.27
N ALA A 59 -13.27 -6.80 5.00
CA ALA A 59 -14.05 -7.43 3.95
C ALA A 59 -13.66 -8.90 3.71
N MET A 60 -12.36 -9.18 3.62
CA MET A 60 -11.85 -10.54 3.39
C MET A 60 -12.22 -11.48 4.52
N HIS A 61 -12.00 -11.09 5.77
CA HIS A 61 -12.33 -11.95 6.92
C HIS A 61 -13.85 -12.13 7.09
N ARG A 62 -14.66 -11.13 6.75
CA ARG A 62 -16.12 -11.26 6.69
C ARG A 62 -16.56 -12.26 5.62
N ALA A 63 -15.93 -12.24 4.45
CA ALA A 63 -16.21 -13.16 3.35
C ALA A 63 -15.75 -14.60 3.69
N ILE A 64 -14.58 -14.76 4.29
CA ILE A 64 -14.05 -16.06 4.75
C ILE A 64 -14.96 -16.65 5.83
N ALA A 65 -15.44 -15.84 6.78
CA ALA A 65 -16.39 -16.29 7.80
C ALA A 65 -17.73 -16.78 7.20
N ALA A 66 -18.08 -16.33 5.99
CA ALA A 66 -19.23 -16.82 5.23
C ALA A 66 -18.90 -18.03 4.32
N GLY A 67 -17.69 -18.60 4.42
CA GLY A 67 -17.23 -19.71 3.58
C GLY A 67 -16.74 -19.29 2.19
N GLY A 68 -16.49 -18.00 1.97
CA GLY A 68 -16.05 -17.45 0.70
C GLY A 68 -14.55 -17.57 0.44
N LYS A 69 -14.15 -17.31 -0.81
CA LYS A 69 -12.75 -17.22 -1.25
C LYS A 69 -12.44 -15.80 -1.74
N CYS A 70 -11.30 -15.28 -1.31
CA CYS A 70 -10.87 -13.92 -1.60
C CYS A 70 -9.71 -13.91 -2.60
N LEU A 71 -9.79 -13.04 -3.60
CA LEU A 71 -8.69 -12.73 -4.51
C LEU A 71 -8.25 -11.28 -4.28
N TYR A 72 -6.98 -11.07 -3.94
CA TYR A 72 -6.39 -9.75 -3.74
C TYR A 72 -5.40 -9.47 -4.86
N ILE A 73 -5.73 -8.51 -5.73
CA ILE A 73 -4.87 -8.11 -6.85
C ILE A 73 -3.99 -6.94 -6.42
N VAL A 74 -2.68 -7.07 -6.64
CA VAL A 74 -1.69 -6.00 -6.46
C VAL A 74 -1.03 -5.63 -7.78
N PRO A 75 -0.49 -4.41 -7.91
CA PRO A 75 0.16 -4.00 -9.16
C PRO A 75 1.58 -4.54 -9.34
N LEU A 76 2.29 -4.87 -8.25
CA LEU A 76 3.70 -5.27 -8.29
C LEU A 76 3.94 -6.56 -7.51
N ARG A 77 4.88 -7.37 -7.99
CA ARG A 77 5.32 -8.62 -7.33
C ARG A 77 5.87 -8.38 -5.91
N ALA A 78 6.59 -7.28 -5.71
CA ALA A 78 7.12 -6.92 -4.39
C ALA A 78 5.97 -6.66 -3.38
N LEU A 79 4.93 -5.95 -3.81
CA LEU A 79 3.75 -5.69 -2.98
C LEU A 79 2.96 -6.96 -2.68
N ALA A 80 2.95 -7.93 -3.61
CA ALA A 80 2.30 -9.22 -3.34
C ALA A 80 2.98 -9.98 -2.21
N ALA A 81 4.32 -9.96 -2.15
CA ALA A 81 5.08 -10.62 -1.08
C ALA A 81 4.82 -9.95 0.28
N GLU A 82 4.74 -8.61 0.29
CA GLU A 82 4.37 -7.84 1.47
C GLU A 82 2.95 -8.20 1.95
N LYS A 83 1.94 -8.14 1.07
CA LYS A 83 0.55 -8.47 1.42
C LYS A 83 0.34 -9.92 1.78
N TYR A 84 1.08 -10.85 1.16
CA TYR A 84 1.10 -12.25 1.60
C TYR A 84 1.54 -12.37 3.06
N ALA A 85 2.66 -11.74 3.43
CA ALA A 85 3.18 -11.81 4.79
C ALA A 85 2.21 -11.17 5.81
N GLU A 86 1.57 -10.06 5.44
CA GLU A 86 0.59 -9.36 6.26
C GLU A 86 -0.66 -10.22 6.52
N PHE A 87 -1.22 -10.85 5.49
CA PHE A 87 -2.46 -11.64 5.60
C PHE A 87 -2.24 -13.06 6.17
N ALA A 88 -1.02 -13.60 6.08
CA ALA A 88 -0.70 -14.94 6.60
C ALA A 88 -0.89 -15.05 8.12
N ALA A 89 -0.95 -13.93 8.84
CA ALA A 89 -1.19 -13.89 10.29
C ALA A 89 -2.65 -14.14 10.71
N GLY A 90 -3.57 -14.46 9.78
CA GLY A 90 -4.98 -14.64 10.11
C GLY A 90 -5.81 -15.55 9.20
N ALA A 91 -5.25 -16.05 8.09
CA ALA A 91 -5.95 -16.93 7.15
C ALA A 91 -4.96 -17.81 6.40
N ARG A 92 -5.45 -18.85 5.69
CA ARG A 92 -4.63 -19.62 4.74
C ARG A 92 -4.46 -18.81 3.47
N VAL A 93 -3.27 -18.28 3.25
CA VAL A 93 -2.96 -17.41 2.12
C VAL A 93 -2.07 -18.12 1.09
N GLY A 94 -2.36 -17.93 -0.19
CA GLY A 94 -1.48 -18.28 -1.31
C GLY A 94 -0.98 -17.04 -2.04
N ILE A 95 0.20 -17.12 -2.64
CA ILE A 95 0.76 -16.05 -3.48
C ILE A 95 0.96 -16.55 -4.91
N ALA A 96 0.52 -15.76 -5.89
CA ALA A 96 0.60 -16.05 -7.31
C ALA A 96 1.18 -14.86 -8.08
N THR A 97 2.50 -14.83 -8.21
CA THR A 97 3.22 -13.72 -8.86
C THR A 97 4.19 -14.18 -9.96
N GLY A 98 4.44 -15.49 -10.08
CA GLY A 98 5.44 -16.11 -10.95
C GLY A 98 4.93 -16.65 -12.29
N ASP A 99 5.44 -17.82 -12.69
CA ASP A 99 5.27 -18.45 -14.02
C ASP A 99 3.84 -18.40 -14.57
N TYR A 100 3.70 -17.88 -15.78
CA TYR A 100 2.40 -17.67 -16.45
C TYR A 100 1.81 -18.94 -17.09
N ASP A 101 2.56 -20.05 -17.12
CA ASP A 101 2.18 -21.27 -17.85
C ASP A 101 1.56 -22.37 -16.97
N ARG A 102 1.31 -22.08 -15.69
CA ARG A 102 0.72 -23.04 -14.74
C ARG A 102 -0.72 -22.68 -14.36
N ARG A 103 -1.55 -23.72 -14.18
CA ARG A 103 -2.92 -23.61 -13.65
C ARG A 103 -2.96 -23.27 -12.16
N ASP A 104 -1.89 -23.60 -11.42
CA ASP A 104 -1.77 -23.38 -9.98
C ASP A 104 -2.99 -23.83 -9.18
N ASP A 105 -3.51 -25.02 -9.50
CA ASP A 105 -4.71 -25.59 -8.86
C ASP A 105 -4.53 -25.75 -7.34
N TYR A 106 -3.29 -25.93 -6.88
CA TYR A 106 -2.94 -25.98 -5.45
C TYR A 106 -3.33 -24.70 -4.70
N LEU A 107 -3.46 -23.56 -5.37
CA LEU A 107 -3.89 -22.30 -4.75
C LEU A 107 -5.35 -22.35 -4.31
N GLY A 108 -6.16 -23.23 -4.90
CA GLY A 108 -7.57 -23.41 -4.55
C GLY A 108 -7.78 -23.83 -3.10
N ARG A 109 -6.78 -24.43 -2.45
CA ARG A 109 -6.87 -24.78 -1.02
C ARG A 109 -6.85 -23.55 -0.10
N ASN A 110 -6.41 -22.38 -0.58
CA ASN A 110 -6.27 -21.18 0.24
C ASN A 110 -7.60 -20.38 0.31
N GLU A 111 -7.76 -19.64 1.39
CA GLU A 111 -8.89 -18.74 1.63
C GLU A 111 -8.67 -17.39 0.95
N ILE A 112 -7.41 -16.91 0.98
CA ILE A 112 -6.97 -15.69 0.30
C ILE A 112 -5.91 -16.06 -0.73
N VAL A 113 -6.03 -15.53 -1.94
CA VAL A 113 -4.97 -15.59 -2.96
C VAL A 113 -4.53 -14.18 -3.29
N VAL A 114 -3.25 -13.86 -3.08
CA VAL A 114 -2.63 -12.59 -3.47
C VAL A 114 -1.95 -12.77 -4.82
N ALA A 115 -2.29 -11.96 -5.82
CA ALA A 115 -1.78 -12.13 -7.17
C ALA A 115 -1.53 -10.79 -7.89
N THR A 116 -0.73 -10.81 -8.96
CA THR A 116 -0.69 -9.67 -9.90
C THR A 116 -1.77 -9.80 -10.96
N SER A 117 -2.18 -8.70 -11.58
CA SER A 117 -3.16 -8.70 -12.67
C SER A 117 -2.77 -9.63 -13.83
N GLU A 118 -1.49 -9.63 -14.22
CA GLU A 118 -0.97 -10.49 -15.29
C GLU A 118 -1.09 -11.97 -14.93
N LYS A 119 -0.86 -12.30 -13.65
CA LYS A 119 -0.99 -13.69 -13.19
C LYS A 119 -2.45 -14.13 -13.17
N VAL A 120 -3.37 -13.29 -12.73
CA VAL A 120 -4.80 -13.61 -12.77
C VAL A 120 -5.29 -13.78 -14.22
N ASP A 121 -4.85 -12.93 -15.15
CA ASP A 121 -5.19 -13.10 -16.58
C ASP A 121 -4.67 -14.43 -17.15
N SER A 122 -3.45 -14.85 -16.75
CA SER A 122 -2.91 -16.18 -17.06
C SER A 122 -3.80 -17.32 -16.51
N LEU A 123 -4.20 -17.25 -15.24
CA LEU A 123 -5.07 -18.26 -14.61
C LEU A 123 -6.45 -18.33 -15.28
N LEU A 124 -7.01 -17.18 -15.67
CA LEU A 124 -8.26 -17.10 -16.44
C LEU A 124 -8.13 -17.78 -17.80
N ARG A 125 -7.02 -17.55 -18.54
CA ARG A 125 -6.75 -18.24 -19.82
C ARG A 125 -6.62 -19.75 -19.63
N ASN A 126 -5.99 -20.17 -18.54
CA ASN A 126 -5.77 -21.58 -18.21
C ASN A 126 -7.01 -22.28 -17.63
N ARG A 127 -8.14 -21.55 -17.45
CA ARG A 127 -9.40 -22.04 -16.89
C ARG A 127 -9.21 -22.69 -15.51
N THR A 128 -8.39 -22.07 -14.67
CA THR A 128 -8.13 -22.52 -13.31
C THR A 128 -9.45 -22.63 -12.52
N PRO A 129 -9.85 -23.81 -12.00
CA PRO A 129 -11.18 -24.04 -11.46
C PRO A 129 -11.56 -23.13 -10.27
N TRP A 130 -10.63 -22.90 -9.36
CA TRP A 130 -10.92 -22.15 -8.12
C TRP A 130 -11.27 -20.67 -8.36
N LEU A 131 -11.01 -20.12 -9.56
CA LEU A 131 -11.44 -18.75 -9.90
C LEU A 131 -12.96 -18.59 -9.91
N ALA A 132 -13.71 -19.67 -10.17
CA ALA A 132 -15.17 -19.69 -10.11
C ALA A 132 -15.72 -19.76 -8.66
N GLU A 133 -14.83 -19.99 -7.68
CA GLU A 133 -15.18 -20.02 -6.25
C GLU A 133 -14.94 -18.66 -5.57
N VAL A 134 -14.37 -17.68 -6.28
CA VAL A 134 -14.03 -16.37 -5.72
C VAL A 134 -15.31 -15.58 -5.48
N THR A 135 -15.55 -15.22 -4.21
CA THR A 135 -16.72 -14.47 -3.75
C THR A 135 -16.40 -13.00 -3.46
N LEU A 136 -15.12 -12.68 -3.21
CA LEU A 136 -14.63 -11.31 -3.01
C LEU A 136 -13.37 -11.07 -3.85
N LEU A 137 -13.38 -9.98 -4.62
CA LEU A 137 -12.23 -9.44 -5.33
C LEU A 137 -11.84 -8.10 -4.70
N VAL A 138 -10.62 -8.02 -4.18
CA VAL A 138 -9.99 -6.76 -3.79
C VAL A 138 -8.98 -6.36 -4.87
N VAL A 139 -9.09 -5.13 -5.37
CA VAL A 139 -8.15 -4.58 -6.35
C VAL A 139 -7.40 -3.42 -5.71
N ASP A 140 -6.14 -3.66 -5.37
CA ASP A 140 -5.26 -2.63 -4.84
C ASP A 140 -4.74 -1.71 -5.96
N GLU A 141 -4.62 -0.44 -5.64
CA GLU A 141 -4.30 0.64 -6.59
C GLU A 141 -5.10 0.57 -7.89
N VAL A 142 -6.43 0.42 -7.78
CA VAL A 142 -7.35 0.27 -8.93
C VAL A 142 -7.29 1.44 -9.92
N HIS A 143 -6.83 2.62 -9.50
CA HIS A 143 -6.58 3.75 -10.41
C HIS A 143 -5.57 3.44 -11.53
N LEU A 144 -4.75 2.40 -11.37
CA LEU A 144 -3.84 1.92 -12.41
C LEU A 144 -4.57 1.34 -13.63
N VAL A 145 -5.89 1.19 -13.59
CA VAL A 145 -6.70 0.92 -14.79
C VAL A 145 -6.50 2.00 -15.87
N GLY A 146 -6.20 3.24 -15.47
CA GLY A 146 -5.85 4.33 -16.39
C GLY A 146 -4.39 4.34 -16.84
N SER A 147 -3.57 3.40 -16.39
CA SER A 147 -2.14 3.34 -16.74
C SER A 147 -1.94 2.79 -18.16
N PRO A 148 -1.14 3.44 -19.02
CA PRO A 148 -0.89 2.99 -20.40
C PRO A 148 -0.36 1.55 -20.49
N ASP A 149 0.56 1.17 -19.60
CA ASP A 149 1.28 -0.10 -19.73
C ASP A 149 0.51 -1.32 -19.19
N ARG A 150 -0.33 -1.12 -18.16
CA ARG A 150 -0.94 -2.23 -17.39
C ARG A 150 -2.44 -2.12 -17.21
N GLY A 151 -3.02 -0.98 -17.55
CA GLY A 151 -4.44 -0.69 -17.31
C GLY A 151 -5.37 -1.67 -18.02
N ALA A 152 -5.10 -1.94 -19.30
CA ALA A 152 -5.89 -2.88 -20.10
C ALA A 152 -5.94 -4.29 -19.51
N THR A 153 -4.83 -4.79 -18.96
CA THR A 153 -4.80 -6.11 -18.31
C THR A 153 -5.67 -6.12 -17.06
N LEU A 154 -5.56 -5.08 -16.22
CA LEU A 154 -6.36 -4.97 -15.01
C LEU A 154 -7.86 -4.86 -15.33
N GLU A 155 -8.22 -4.03 -16.29
CA GLU A 155 -9.59 -3.86 -16.78
C GLU A 155 -10.19 -5.18 -17.25
N LEU A 156 -9.44 -5.91 -18.09
CA LEU A 156 -9.87 -7.19 -18.63
C LEU A 156 -10.07 -8.25 -17.54
N VAL A 157 -9.18 -8.30 -16.55
CA VAL A 157 -9.28 -9.24 -15.42
C VAL A 157 -10.52 -8.95 -14.59
N ILE A 158 -10.78 -7.69 -14.25
CA ILE A 158 -11.98 -7.29 -13.49
C ILE A 158 -13.24 -7.70 -14.27
N ALA A 159 -13.32 -7.37 -15.56
CA ALA A 159 -14.47 -7.68 -16.39
C ALA A 159 -14.71 -9.20 -16.50
N LYS A 160 -13.66 -9.99 -16.71
CA LYS A 160 -13.75 -11.46 -16.81
C LYS A 160 -14.17 -12.09 -15.48
N LEU A 161 -13.64 -11.63 -14.34
CA LEU A 161 -14.00 -12.16 -13.03
C LEU A 161 -15.45 -11.83 -12.66
N ARG A 162 -15.91 -10.60 -12.91
CA ARG A 162 -17.33 -10.23 -12.70
C ARG A 162 -18.27 -11.05 -13.57
N ARG A 163 -17.86 -11.36 -14.81
CA ARG A 163 -18.64 -12.23 -15.69
C ARG A 163 -18.64 -13.69 -15.21
N LEU A 164 -17.51 -14.19 -14.72
CA LEU A 164 -17.38 -15.55 -14.20
C LEU A 164 -18.18 -15.74 -12.90
N ASN A 165 -18.19 -14.72 -12.05
CA ASN A 165 -18.80 -14.72 -10.72
C ASN A 165 -19.79 -13.54 -10.60
N PRO A 166 -21.06 -13.68 -11.04
CA PRO A 166 -22.01 -12.56 -11.06
C PRO A 166 -22.34 -11.95 -9.69
N SER A 167 -22.20 -12.73 -8.61
CA SER A 167 -22.41 -12.30 -7.22
C SER A 167 -21.11 -11.87 -6.51
N LEU A 168 -20.02 -11.67 -7.25
CA LEU A 168 -18.73 -11.26 -6.73
C LEU A 168 -18.83 -9.87 -6.09
N GLN A 169 -18.48 -9.78 -4.81
CA GLN A 169 -18.21 -8.48 -4.19
C GLN A 169 -16.88 -7.94 -4.73
N LEU A 170 -16.85 -6.67 -5.14
CA LEU A 170 -15.66 -5.99 -5.63
C LEU A 170 -15.31 -4.80 -4.73
N ILE A 171 -14.10 -4.79 -4.19
CA ILE A 171 -13.55 -3.67 -3.42
C ILE A 171 -12.34 -3.10 -4.16
N GLY A 172 -12.50 -1.92 -4.75
CA GLY A 172 -11.42 -1.17 -5.37
C GLY A 172 -10.76 -0.24 -4.35
N LEU A 173 -9.44 -0.37 -4.15
CA LEU A 173 -8.67 0.50 -3.27
C LEU A 173 -7.85 1.45 -4.13
N SER A 174 -7.94 2.75 -3.85
CA SER A 174 -7.20 3.75 -4.62
C SER A 174 -6.68 4.85 -3.72
N ALA A 175 -5.52 5.41 -4.08
CA ALA A 175 -5.20 6.77 -3.67
C ALA A 175 -6.27 7.78 -4.17
N THR A 176 -6.19 9.01 -3.70
CA THR A 176 -7.05 10.11 -4.16
C THR A 176 -6.87 10.33 -5.67
N ILE A 177 -7.96 10.20 -6.44
CA ILE A 177 -8.00 10.38 -7.90
C ILE A 177 -8.92 11.52 -8.29
N GLY A 178 -8.75 12.07 -9.50
CA GLY A 178 -9.52 13.21 -9.98
C GLY A 178 -10.97 12.88 -10.37
N ASN A 179 -11.23 11.65 -10.85
CA ASN A 179 -12.54 11.22 -11.35
C ASN A 179 -13.07 9.93 -10.66
N PRO A 180 -13.15 9.87 -9.32
CA PRO A 180 -13.55 8.66 -8.62
C PRO A 180 -14.98 8.22 -8.93
N GLY A 181 -15.88 9.16 -9.23
CA GLY A 181 -17.28 8.85 -9.59
C GLY A 181 -17.39 7.98 -10.84
N THR A 182 -16.66 8.32 -11.91
CA THR A 182 -16.66 7.54 -13.16
C THR A 182 -16.12 6.13 -12.94
N LEU A 183 -15.07 5.99 -12.12
CA LEU A 183 -14.51 4.68 -11.81
C LEU A 183 -15.48 3.84 -10.96
N ALA A 184 -16.16 4.45 -9.99
CA ALA A 184 -17.16 3.79 -9.17
C ALA A 184 -18.37 3.32 -10.01
N GLU A 185 -18.83 4.14 -10.95
CA GLU A 185 -19.92 3.81 -11.86
C GLU A 185 -19.56 2.60 -12.76
N TRP A 186 -18.37 2.58 -13.36
CA TRP A 186 -17.91 1.44 -14.15
C TRP A 186 -17.82 0.14 -13.32
N LEU A 187 -17.39 0.26 -12.06
CA LEU A 187 -17.32 -0.87 -11.13
C LEU A 187 -18.68 -1.29 -10.56
N ASP A 188 -19.76 -0.53 -10.82
CA ASP A 188 -21.06 -0.68 -10.15
C ASP A 188 -20.88 -0.73 -8.62
N ALA A 189 -20.21 0.30 -8.09
CA ALA A 189 -19.74 0.35 -6.72
C ALA A 189 -20.15 1.64 -6.01
N GLY A 190 -20.45 1.55 -4.72
CA GLY A 190 -20.58 2.72 -3.85
C GLY A 190 -19.23 3.43 -3.71
N LEU A 191 -19.24 4.77 -3.66
CA LEU A 191 -18.01 5.56 -3.56
C LEU A 191 -17.78 6.04 -2.12
N VAL A 192 -16.61 5.69 -1.57
CA VAL A 192 -16.07 6.32 -0.36
C VAL A 192 -14.85 7.13 -0.77
N ALA A 193 -15.02 8.45 -0.85
CA ALA A 193 -13.94 9.39 -1.10
C ALA A 193 -13.70 10.26 0.14
N SER A 194 -12.45 10.40 0.55
CA SER A 194 -12.07 11.25 1.68
C SER A 194 -10.63 11.70 1.54
N ASP A 195 -10.32 12.91 1.99
CA ASP A 195 -8.98 13.46 2.13
C ASP A 195 -8.42 13.33 3.56
N TRP A 196 -9.21 12.75 4.48
CA TRP A 196 -8.88 12.60 5.89
C TRP A 196 -7.58 11.82 6.08
N ARG A 197 -6.75 12.28 7.02
CA ARG A 197 -5.47 11.66 7.39
C ARG A 197 -5.33 11.66 8.92
N PRO A 198 -4.73 10.62 9.52
CA PRO A 198 -4.47 10.58 10.96
C PRO A 198 -3.44 11.64 11.39
N VAL A 199 -2.48 11.93 10.50
CA VAL A 199 -1.48 12.98 10.69
C VAL A 199 -1.70 14.07 9.65
N ARG A 200 -1.81 15.32 10.10
CA ARG A 200 -2.01 16.48 9.24
C ARG A 200 -0.85 16.59 8.25
N LEU A 201 -1.17 16.60 6.96
CA LEU A 201 -0.19 16.87 5.91
C LEU A 201 -0.08 18.39 5.72
N ARG A 202 1.13 18.94 5.88
CA ARG A 202 1.43 20.34 5.57
C ARG A 202 2.33 20.39 4.34
N GLN A 203 1.87 21.06 3.28
CA GLN A 203 2.60 21.17 2.01
C GLN A 203 3.16 22.57 1.85
N GLY A 204 4.42 22.67 1.45
CA GLY A 204 5.08 23.95 1.21
C GLY A 204 6.14 23.85 0.12
N VAL A 205 6.50 25.01 -0.43
CA VAL A 205 7.57 25.17 -1.42
C VAL A 205 8.76 25.81 -0.73
N TYR A 206 9.89 25.11 -0.73
CA TYR A 206 11.15 25.67 -0.24
C TYR A 206 11.85 26.47 -1.35
N TYR A 207 12.30 27.68 -1.04
CA TYR A 207 13.14 28.49 -1.90
C TYR A 207 14.01 29.44 -1.07
N ARG A 208 15.33 29.45 -1.31
CA ARG A 208 16.30 30.39 -0.71
C ARG A 208 16.15 30.55 0.82
N GLY A 209 16.14 29.44 1.55
CA GLY A 209 16.09 29.45 3.02
C GLY A 209 14.70 29.64 3.62
N GLN A 210 13.65 29.70 2.81
CA GLN A 210 12.28 29.85 3.29
C GLN A 210 11.38 28.75 2.74
N ILE A 211 10.55 28.17 3.61
CA ILE A 211 9.45 27.29 3.25
C ILE A 211 8.16 28.11 3.23
N ARG A 212 7.53 28.20 2.06
CA ARG A 212 6.22 28.81 1.89
C ARG A 212 5.14 27.75 1.88
N PHE A 213 4.36 27.68 2.96
CA PHE A 213 3.15 26.87 3.06
C PHE A 213 1.94 27.65 2.53
N HIS A 214 0.82 26.96 2.37
CA HIS A 214 -0.46 27.61 2.07
C HIS A 214 -0.93 28.54 3.21
N ASP A 215 -0.60 28.20 4.45
CA ASP A 215 -1.05 28.88 5.67
C ASP A 215 0.02 29.79 6.31
N GLY A 216 1.16 30.01 5.65
CA GLY A 216 2.21 30.91 6.14
C GLY A 216 3.60 30.59 5.60
N CYS A 217 4.60 31.34 6.03
CA CYS A 217 6.00 31.10 5.72
C CYS A 217 6.79 30.73 6.97
N ARG A 218 7.81 29.89 6.80
CA ARG A 218 8.81 29.55 7.83
C ARG A 218 10.21 29.77 7.24
N GLU A 219 11.05 30.51 7.94
CA GLU A 219 12.48 30.62 7.61
C GLU A 219 13.25 29.48 8.30
N LEU A 220 14.31 28.99 7.65
CA LEU A 220 15.23 28.03 8.26
C LEU A 220 16.29 28.80 9.04
N ASP A 221 16.48 28.44 10.31
CA ASP A 221 17.40 29.12 11.22
C ASP A 221 18.87 28.98 10.81
N ALA A 222 19.22 27.94 10.04
CA ALA A 222 20.60 27.69 9.60
C ALA A 222 20.69 27.06 8.20
N THR A 223 21.49 27.67 7.33
CA THR A 223 21.94 27.08 6.05
C THR A 223 23.35 26.51 6.23
N ALA A 224 23.45 25.31 6.80
CA ALA A 224 24.74 24.65 7.05
C ALA A 224 25.46 24.20 5.76
N SER A 225 24.75 24.14 4.63
CA SER A 225 25.25 23.70 3.33
C SER A 225 24.91 24.69 2.21
N LYS A 226 25.71 24.68 1.14
CA LYS A 226 25.36 25.34 -0.14
C LYS A 226 24.17 24.68 -0.85
N SER A 227 23.72 23.54 -0.34
CA SER A 227 22.68 22.72 -0.94
C SER A 227 21.36 22.86 -0.19
N ASP A 228 20.40 23.45 -0.86
CA ASP A 228 19.06 23.76 -0.35
C ASP A 228 18.28 22.51 0.12
N ASP A 229 18.30 21.45 -0.69
CA ASP A 229 17.72 20.13 -0.39
C ASP A 229 18.27 19.53 0.92
N LEU A 230 19.58 19.69 1.15
CA LEU A 230 20.25 19.19 2.35
C LEU A 230 19.92 20.05 3.57
N ASN A 231 19.84 21.37 3.43
CA ASN A 231 19.47 22.27 4.53
C ASN A 231 18.09 21.93 5.09
N LEU A 232 17.12 21.64 4.21
CA LEU A 232 15.78 21.21 4.63
C LEU A 232 15.80 19.89 5.41
N CYS A 233 16.65 18.95 5.00
CA CYS A 233 16.79 17.68 5.71
C CYS A 233 17.45 17.87 7.08
N LEU A 234 18.50 18.68 7.16
CA LEU A 234 19.21 18.96 8.40
C LEU A 234 18.30 19.70 9.41
N ASP A 235 17.49 20.65 8.95
CA ASP A 235 16.46 21.32 9.77
C ASP A 235 15.48 20.32 10.38
N THR A 236 14.92 19.44 9.55
CA THR A 236 13.98 18.40 10.01
C THR A 236 14.63 17.41 10.98
N ILE A 237 15.88 17.01 10.73
CA ILE A 237 16.62 16.09 11.61
C ILE A 237 16.95 16.77 12.95
N ALA A 238 17.28 18.06 12.95
CA ALA A 238 17.55 18.82 14.16
C ALA A 238 16.30 18.92 15.07
N GLU A 239 15.10 18.92 14.47
CA GLU A 239 13.81 18.81 15.19
C GLU A 239 13.49 17.39 15.68
N GLY A 240 14.34 16.40 15.38
CA GLY A 240 14.12 14.98 15.71
C GLY A 240 13.22 14.24 14.71
N GLY A 241 12.93 14.86 13.56
CA GLY A 241 12.15 14.27 12.48
C GLY A 241 12.96 13.33 11.58
N GLN A 242 12.25 12.62 10.70
CA GLN A 242 12.84 11.77 9.66
C GLN A 242 12.52 12.33 8.27
N CYS A 243 13.45 12.15 7.31
CA CYS A 243 13.31 12.66 5.96
C CYS A 243 13.28 11.52 4.92
N LEU A 244 12.33 11.60 3.99
CA LEU A 244 12.35 10.83 2.75
C LEU A 244 12.53 11.79 1.58
N VAL A 245 13.64 11.64 0.84
CA VAL A 245 14.02 12.55 -0.24
C VAL A 245 13.86 11.87 -1.58
N PHE A 246 12.98 12.40 -2.43
CA PHE A 246 12.80 11.93 -3.79
C PHE A 246 13.68 12.71 -4.77
N VAL A 247 14.41 11.99 -5.62
CA VAL A 247 15.26 12.54 -6.67
C VAL A 247 15.02 11.81 -7.99
N ASN A 248 15.35 12.45 -9.10
CA ASN A 248 14.98 11.99 -10.45
C ASN A 248 15.86 10.88 -11.04
N SER A 249 16.94 10.46 -10.38
CA SER A 249 17.81 9.38 -10.87
C SER A 249 18.54 8.64 -9.75
N ARG A 250 18.93 7.39 -10.01
CA ARG A 250 19.72 6.57 -9.07
C ARG A 250 21.03 7.25 -8.70
N ARG A 251 21.74 7.81 -9.69
CA ARG A 251 22.98 8.56 -9.48
C ARG A 251 22.79 9.75 -8.53
N ASN A 252 21.68 10.49 -8.68
CA ASN A 252 21.37 11.60 -7.79
C ASN A 252 21.01 11.14 -6.37
N ALA A 253 20.38 9.97 -6.23
CA ALA A 253 20.08 9.38 -4.92
C ALA A 253 21.36 9.03 -4.17
N GLU A 254 22.30 8.36 -4.84
CA GLU A 254 23.61 8.05 -4.27
C GLU A 254 24.40 9.32 -3.93
N GLY A 255 24.41 10.29 -4.84
CA GLY A 255 25.09 11.57 -4.64
C GLY A 255 24.50 12.36 -3.46
N PHE A 256 23.17 12.37 -3.32
CA PHE A 256 22.49 12.99 -2.19
C PHE A 256 22.82 12.26 -0.89
N ALA A 257 22.72 10.92 -0.85
CA ALA A 257 23.00 10.12 0.33
C ALA A 257 24.42 10.33 0.87
N LYS A 258 25.43 10.37 -0.02
CA LYS A 258 26.84 10.65 0.36
C LYS A 258 27.01 12.04 0.98
N ARG A 259 26.33 13.06 0.42
CA ARG A 259 26.34 14.44 0.96
C ARG A 259 25.63 14.50 2.31
N ALA A 260 24.46 13.88 2.42
CA ALA A 260 23.67 13.83 3.64
C ALA A 260 24.42 13.13 4.79
N ALA A 261 24.97 11.94 4.55
CA ALA A 261 25.78 11.22 5.53
C ALA A 261 26.96 12.06 6.06
N SER A 262 27.65 12.77 5.17
CA SER A 262 28.78 13.63 5.55
C SER A 262 28.38 14.85 6.38
N ALA A 263 27.13 15.32 6.25
CA ALA A 263 26.63 16.50 6.95
C ALA A 263 25.94 16.15 8.28
N ILE A 264 25.19 15.04 8.34
CA ILE A 264 24.44 14.62 9.54
C ILE A 264 25.38 14.19 10.67
N LYS A 265 26.43 13.42 10.38
CA LYS A 265 27.43 12.92 11.35
C LYS A 265 26.81 12.42 12.67
N SER A 266 25.91 11.44 12.57
CA SER A 266 25.24 10.89 13.74
C SER A 266 26.18 10.01 14.56
N LYS A 267 26.08 10.08 15.89
CA LYS A 267 26.84 9.21 16.80
C LYS A 267 26.01 8.05 17.34
N ASP A 268 24.85 7.78 16.74
CA ASP A 268 23.96 6.72 17.18
C ASP A 268 24.65 5.34 16.99
N PRO A 269 24.92 4.60 18.07
CA PRO A 269 25.58 3.30 17.98
C PRO A 269 24.77 2.27 17.18
N ALA A 270 23.44 2.44 17.05
CA ALA A 270 22.60 1.56 16.24
C ALA A 270 22.98 1.60 14.75
N LEU A 271 23.53 2.72 14.27
CA LEU A 271 23.97 2.86 12.87
C LEU A 271 25.07 1.86 12.50
N ALA A 272 25.96 1.52 13.45
CA ALA A 272 26.99 0.52 13.21
C ALA A 272 26.42 -0.88 13.02
N GLU A 273 25.33 -1.20 13.70
CA GLU A 273 24.60 -2.47 13.54
C GLU A 273 23.87 -2.50 12.20
N TYR A 274 23.14 -1.42 11.86
CA TYR A 274 22.46 -1.32 10.57
C TYR A 274 23.43 -1.40 9.40
N ALA A 275 24.59 -0.72 9.47
CA ALA A 275 25.61 -0.78 8.44
C ALA A 275 26.16 -2.21 8.23
N ARG A 276 26.36 -2.97 9.31
CA ARG A 276 26.75 -4.40 9.23
C ARG A 276 25.67 -5.22 8.56
N ARG A 277 24.42 -5.10 9.00
CA ARG A 277 23.28 -5.84 8.41
C ARG A 277 23.12 -5.55 6.90
N ILE A 278 23.29 -4.30 6.49
CA ILE A 278 23.23 -3.92 5.07
C ILE A 278 24.42 -4.54 4.31
N THR A 279 25.61 -4.57 4.91
CA THR A 279 26.81 -5.15 4.32
C THR A 279 26.68 -6.67 4.15
N ASP A 280 26.12 -7.36 5.14
CA ASP A 280 25.90 -8.82 5.08
C ASP A 280 24.89 -9.21 3.99
N LEU A 281 23.93 -8.32 3.70
CA LEU A 281 22.94 -8.49 2.64
C LEU A 281 23.38 -7.88 1.29
N ALA A 282 24.55 -7.24 1.21
CA ALA A 282 24.96 -6.47 0.05
C ALA A 282 25.29 -7.39 -1.15
N THR A 283 24.51 -7.25 -2.21
CA THR A 283 24.75 -7.97 -3.48
C THR A 283 25.25 -7.06 -4.59
N THR A 284 25.11 -5.74 -4.41
CA THR A 284 25.47 -4.72 -5.39
C THR A 284 26.41 -3.66 -4.83
N GLU A 285 27.05 -2.87 -5.71
CA GLU A 285 27.85 -1.71 -5.32
C GLU A 285 27.01 -0.61 -4.64
N LEU A 286 25.73 -0.52 -5.01
CA LEU A 286 24.74 0.37 -4.40
C LEU A 286 24.52 0.03 -2.92
N ASP A 287 24.37 -1.25 -2.60
CA ASP A 287 24.19 -1.73 -1.22
C ASP A 287 25.40 -1.40 -0.35
N ARG A 288 26.61 -1.59 -0.90
CA ARG A 288 27.88 -1.25 -0.21
C ARG A 288 28.01 0.26 0.00
N THR A 289 27.60 1.04 -0.99
CA THR A 289 27.58 2.51 -0.89
C THR A 289 26.61 2.97 0.20
N LEU A 290 25.43 2.33 0.30
CA LEU A 290 24.46 2.60 1.35
C LEU A 290 25.04 2.27 2.73
N ALA A 291 25.63 1.09 2.91
CA ALA A 291 26.27 0.70 4.17
C ALA A 291 27.35 1.69 4.61
N ALA A 292 28.18 2.17 3.68
CA ALA A 292 29.21 3.16 3.95
C ALA A 292 28.63 4.55 4.32
N CYS A 293 27.46 4.91 3.81
CA CYS A 293 26.76 6.13 4.21
C CYS A 293 26.14 6.00 5.61
N VAL A 294 25.59 4.83 5.95
CA VAL A 294 24.98 4.57 7.26
C VAL A 294 26.05 4.49 8.36
N ALA A 295 27.25 4.00 8.05
CA ALA A 295 28.34 3.88 9.03
C ALA A 295 29.00 5.22 9.46
N ARG A 296 28.56 6.37 8.93
CA ARG A 296 29.21 7.68 9.09
C ARG A 296 28.55 8.60 10.12
#